data_AF-A0A434ZSW2-F1
#
_entry.id   AF-A0A434ZSW2-F1
#
_cell.length_a   1.000
_cell.length_b   1.000
_cell.length_c   1.000
_cell.angle_alpha   90.00
_cell.angle_beta   90.00
_cell.angle_gamma   90.00
#
_symmetry.space_group_name_H-M   'P 1'
#
loop_
_entity.id
_entity.type
_entity.pdbx_description
1 polymer ?
#
loop_
_entity_poly.entity_id
_entity_poly.type
_entity_poly.pdbx_seq_one_letter_code
_entity_poly.pdbx_strand_id
1 'polypeptide(L)'
;MSATINRKALSAFMQQCLDPLPDAALVDTHHNHLMRRARAGNWRKAGAVTGLAKAEQDYLFAKSLHAQSVLEDAAAAAEFEHRRQHCVERRRQAIAEQIRAPAPDRAAVQWKQAAAKDQCLPIKAAEIAALIAADEAFLAAHPITKQPGRQMSIRSPD
;
A
#
# COMPACT_ATOMS: atom_id res chain seq x y z
N MET A 1 16.92 -55.74 -17.23
CA MET A 1 17.14 -55.37 -15.82
C MET A 1 15.86 -54.74 -15.30
N SER A 2 15.12 -55.45 -14.44
CA SER A 2 13.83 -54.97 -13.93
C SER A 2 14.09 -54.01 -12.78
N ALA A 3 13.69 -52.75 -12.91
CA ALA A 3 13.82 -51.76 -11.85
C ALA A 3 12.94 -52.18 -10.67
N THR A 4 13.55 -52.54 -9.54
CA THR A 4 12.85 -52.88 -8.30
C THR A 4 12.12 -51.64 -7.78
N ILE A 5 10.81 -51.61 -7.96
CA ILE A 5 9.97 -50.51 -7.46
C ILE A 5 9.95 -50.58 -5.93
N ASN A 6 10.44 -49.53 -5.28
CA ASN A 6 10.36 -49.40 -3.84
C ASN A 6 8.89 -49.18 -3.42
N ARG A 7 8.23 -50.25 -2.98
CA ARG A 7 6.82 -50.25 -2.57
C ARG A 7 6.49 -49.23 -1.48
N LYS A 8 7.43 -48.93 -0.57
CA LYS A 8 7.26 -47.90 0.46
C LYS A 8 7.23 -46.49 -0.14
N ALA A 9 8.08 -46.22 -1.12
CA ALA A 9 8.07 -44.94 -1.83
C ALA A 9 6.80 -44.78 -2.66
N LEU A 10 6.33 -45.86 -3.30
CA LEU A 10 5.09 -45.86 -4.07
C LEU A 10 3.85 -45.66 -3.17
N SER A 11 3.79 -46.32 -2.00
CA SER A 11 2.67 -46.14 -1.07
C SER A 11 2.66 -44.73 -0.47
N ALA A 12 3.82 -44.16 -0.14
CA ALA A 12 3.91 -42.79 0.34
C ALA A 12 3.45 -41.79 -0.72
N PHE A 13 3.83 -41.99 -1.99
CA PHE A 13 3.35 -41.18 -3.10
C PHE A 13 1.85 -41.31 -3.33
N MET A 14 1.31 -42.54 -3.34
CA MET A 14 -0.14 -42.74 -3.51
C MET A 14 -0.94 -42.12 -2.36
N GLN A 15 -0.46 -42.23 -1.12
CA GLN A 15 -1.07 -41.55 0.02
C GLN A 15 -1.07 -40.03 -0.18
N GLN A 16 0.05 -39.48 -0.66
CA GLN A 16 0.21 -38.04 -0.90
C GLN A 16 -0.67 -37.53 -2.06
N CYS A 17 -1.00 -38.37 -3.04
CA CYS A 17 -1.96 -38.04 -4.10
C CYS A 17 -3.42 -38.09 -3.63
N LEU A 18 -3.71 -38.81 -2.54
CA LEU A 18 -5.05 -38.97 -1.97
C LEU A 18 -5.31 -38.01 -0.81
N ASP A 19 -4.26 -37.45 -0.20
CA ASP A 19 -4.39 -36.40 0.81
C ASP A 19 -5.03 -35.13 0.21
N PRO A 20 -5.94 -34.46 0.94
CA PRO A 20 -6.57 -33.24 0.45
C PRO A 20 -5.50 -32.17 0.20
N LEU A 21 -5.63 -31.47 -0.93
CA LEU A 21 -4.75 -30.36 -1.27
C LEU A 21 -4.76 -29.32 -0.14
N PRO A 22 -3.59 -28.82 0.30
CA PRO A 22 -3.54 -27.78 1.33
C PRO A 22 -4.19 -26.51 0.79
N ASP A 23 -4.92 -25.76 1.63
CA ASP A 23 -5.62 -24.53 1.24
C ASP A 23 -4.71 -23.52 0.52
N ALA A 24 -3.42 -23.49 0.87
CA ALA A 24 -2.41 -22.64 0.22
C ALA A 24 -2.17 -22.98 -1.27
N ALA A 25 -2.43 -24.22 -1.70
CA ALA A 25 -2.35 -24.64 -3.10
C ALA A 25 -3.53 -24.13 -3.93
N LEU A 26 -4.65 -23.80 -3.28
CA LEU A 26 -5.87 -23.27 -3.91
C LEU A 26 -5.84 -21.74 -4.05
N VAL A 27 -4.83 -21.07 -3.49
CA VAL A 27 -4.67 -19.61 -3.58
C VAL A 27 -4.22 -19.22 -5.00
N ASP A 28 -5.10 -18.55 -5.74
CA ASP A 28 -4.76 -17.92 -7.00
C ASP A 28 -3.99 -16.60 -6.78
N THR A 29 -2.68 -16.74 -6.68
CA THR A 29 -1.76 -15.60 -6.53
C THR A 29 -1.77 -14.65 -7.73
N HIS A 30 -2.14 -15.13 -8.93
CA HIS A 30 -2.20 -14.30 -10.13
C HIS A 30 -3.44 -13.40 -10.10
N HIS A 31 -4.60 -13.97 -9.76
CA HIS A 31 -5.82 -13.19 -9.52
C HIS A 31 -5.62 -12.14 -8.43
N ASN A 32 -5.00 -12.52 -7.30
CA ASN A 32 -4.69 -11.59 -6.20
C ASN A 32 -3.76 -10.45 -6.66
N HIS A 33 -2.79 -10.75 -7.53
CA HIS A 33 -1.91 -9.74 -8.11
C HIS A 33 -2.69 -8.74 -8.99
N LEU A 34 -3.62 -9.22 -9.83
CA LEU A 34 -4.46 -8.35 -10.66
C LEU A 34 -5.35 -7.43 -9.80
N MET A 35 -5.97 -7.97 -8.74
CA MET A 35 -6.78 -7.19 -7.80
C MET A 35 -5.97 -6.09 -7.11
N ARG A 36 -4.76 -6.41 -6.62
CA ARG A 36 -3.87 -5.41 -6.03
C ARG A 36 -3.40 -4.37 -7.05
N ARG A 37 -3.13 -4.78 -8.29
CA ARG A 37 -2.73 -3.87 -9.39
C ARG A 37 -3.84 -2.87 -9.75
N ALA A 38 -5.10 -3.29 -9.73
CA ALA A 38 -6.24 -2.41 -9.95
C ALA A 38 -6.30 -1.30 -8.88
N ARG A 39 -6.13 -1.64 -7.59
CA ARG A 39 -6.02 -0.66 -6.50
C ARG A 39 -4.84 0.28 -6.69
N ALA A 40 -3.69 -0.23 -7.14
CA ALA A 40 -2.49 0.56 -7.35
C ALA A 40 -2.67 1.65 -8.42
N GLY A 41 -3.57 1.46 -9.39
CA GLY A 41 -3.92 2.49 -10.37
C GLY A 41 -4.60 3.70 -9.72
N ASN A 42 -5.64 3.45 -8.92
CA ASN A 42 -6.39 4.52 -8.23
C ASN A 42 -5.53 5.20 -7.16
N TRP A 43 -4.76 4.42 -6.41
CA TRP A 43 -3.81 4.94 -5.42
C TRP A 43 -2.81 5.93 -6.03
N ARG A 44 -2.19 5.56 -7.18
CA ARG A 44 -1.23 6.43 -7.86
C ARG A 44 -1.84 7.73 -8.36
N LYS A 45 -3.08 7.69 -8.88
CA LYS A 45 -3.79 8.90 -9.31
C LYS A 45 -4.02 9.86 -8.15
N ALA A 46 -4.52 9.35 -7.02
CA ALA A 46 -4.70 10.17 -5.82
C ALA A 46 -3.36 10.71 -5.29
N GLY A 47 -2.32 9.86 -5.27
CA GLY A 47 -0.96 10.26 -4.89
C GLY A 47 -0.37 11.35 -5.77
N ALA A 48 -0.64 11.34 -7.08
CA ALA A 48 -0.19 12.39 -7.99
C ALA A 48 -0.85 13.75 -7.66
N VAL A 49 -2.14 13.77 -7.32
CA VAL A 49 -2.84 15.00 -6.91
C VAL A 49 -2.27 15.55 -5.61
N THR A 50 -2.04 14.68 -4.61
CA THR A 50 -1.38 15.06 -3.36
C THR A 50 0.03 15.60 -3.59
N GLY A 51 0.80 14.93 -4.45
CA GLY A 51 2.16 15.34 -4.81
C GLY A 51 2.21 16.71 -5.49
N LEU A 52 1.31 16.96 -6.44
CA LEU A 52 1.18 18.26 -7.09
C LEU A 52 0.83 19.36 -6.08
N ALA A 53 -0.15 19.11 -5.21
CA ALA A 53 -0.57 20.09 -4.22
C ALA A 53 0.55 20.44 -3.23
N LYS A 54 1.38 19.44 -2.85
CA LYS A 54 2.59 19.66 -2.05
C LYS A 54 3.64 20.47 -2.82
N ALA A 55 3.92 20.11 -4.07
CA ALA A 55 4.93 20.80 -4.88
C ALA A 55 4.59 22.28 -5.09
N GLU A 56 3.33 22.60 -5.36
CA GLU A 56 2.87 23.99 -5.48
C GLU A 56 3.01 24.76 -4.17
N GLN A 57 2.69 24.14 -3.03
CA GLN A 57 2.88 24.75 -1.71
C GLN A 57 4.37 25.05 -1.45
N ASP A 58 5.25 24.08 -1.73
CA ASP A 58 6.70 24.21 -1.52
C ASP A 58 7.29 25.29 -2.45
N TYR A 59 6.81 25.37 -3.70
CA TYR A 59 7.20 26.42 -4.66
C TYR A 59 6.83 27.82 -4.17
N LEU A 60 5.59 28.01 -3.70
CA LEU A 60 5.15 29.31 -3.20
C LEU A 60 5.90 29.73 -1.93
N PHE A 61 6.23 28.78 -1.06
CA PHE A 61 7.09 29.04 0.10
C PHE A 61 8.49 29.49 -0.32
N ALA A 62 9.10 28.84 -1.30
CA ALA A 62 10.41 29.26 -1.82
C ALA A 62 10.34 30.66 -2.45
N LYS A 63 9.25 30.98 -3.17
CA LYS A 63 9.03 32.31 -3.76
C LYS A 63 8.82 33.39 -2.70
N SER A 64 8.06 33.12 -1.64
CA SER A 64 7.88 34.09 -0.55
C SER A 64 9.19 34.37 0.18
N LEU A 65 9.98 33.33 0.47
CA LEU A 65 11.29 33.47 1.10
C LEU A 65 12.27 34.27 0.21
N HIS A 66 12.31 33.98 -1.09
CA HIS A 66 13.15 34.72 -2.03
C HIS A 66 12.74 36.20 -2.14
N ALA A 67 11.43 36.48 -2.26
CA ALA A 67 10.93 37.85 -2.29
C ALA A 67 11.32 38.61 -1.02
N GLN A 68 11.17 37.99 0.15
CA GLN A 68 11.48 38.61 1.43
C GLN A 68 12.97 38.82 1.67
N SER A 69 13.80 37.79 1.41
CA SER A 69 15.21 37.77 1.85
C SER A 69 16.21 38.20 0.78
N VAL A 70 15.85 38.12 -0.51
CA VAL A 70 16.76 38.45 -1.62
C VAL A 70 16.33 39.73 -2.32
N LEU A 71 15.03 39.87 -2.61
CA LEU A 71 14.51 41.04 -3.31
C LEU A 71 14.08 42.15 -2.34
N GLU A 72 13.95 41.83 -1.05
CA GLU A 72 13.43 42.73 -0.01
C GLU A 72 12.05 43.31 -0.35
N ASP A 73 11.27 42.57 -1.14
CA ASP A 73 9.92 42.94 -1.57
C ASP A 73 8.88 42.30 -0.65
N ALA A 74 8.50 43.06 0.38
CA ALA A 74 7.51 42.63 1.37
C ALA A 74 6.11 42.41 0.77
N ALA A 75 5.74 43.17 -0.27
CA ALA A 75 4.42 43.05 -0.91
C ALA A 75 4.32 41.74 -1.69
N ALA A 76 5.33 41.43 -2.51
CA ALA A 76 5.39 40.16 -3.24
C ALA A 76 5.50 38.97 -2.27
N ALA A 77 6.28 39.08 -1.20
CA ALA A 77 6.38 38.05 -0.18
C ALA A 77 5.00 37.74 0.46
N ALA A 78 4.24 38.78 0.82
CA ALA A 78 2.90 38.63 1.37
C ALA A 78 1.91 38.02 0.38
N GLU A 79 1.98 38.38 -0.91
CA GLU A 79 1.15 37.78 -1.96
C GLU A 79 1.42 36.27 -2.10
N PHE A 80 2.69 35.86 -2.19
CA PHE A 80 3.06 34.46 -2.29
C PHE A 80 2.63 33.65 -1.05
N GLU A 81 2.75 34.23 0.14
CA GLU A 81 2.30 33.59 1.37
C GLU A 81 0.77 33.43 1.42
N HIS A 82 0.01 34.45 1.00
CA HIS A 82 -1.45 34.34 0.88
C HIS A 82 -1.86 33.22 -0.09
N ARG A 83 -1.21 33.14 -1.25
CA ARG A 83 -1.46 32.04 -2.21
C ARG A 83 -1.08 30.68 -1.63
N ARG A 84 0.01 30.60 -0.86
CA ARG A 84 0.45 29.37 -0.19
C ARG A 84 -0.60 28.87 0.79
N GLN A 85 -1.27 29.75 1.53
CA GLN A 85 -2.35 29.37 2.45
C GLN A 85 -3.49 28.66 1.71
N HIS A 86 -3.89 29.13 0.53
CA HIS A 86 -4.90 28.46 -0.29
C HIS A 86 -4.44 27.06 -0.77
N CYS A 87 -3.15 26.88 -1.03
CA CYS A 87 -2.59 25.58 -1.38
C CYS A 87 -2.59 24.58 -0.20
N VAL A 88 -2.52 25.05 1.05
CA VAL A 88 -2.58 24.19 2.25
C VAL A 88 -3.91 23.44 2.30
N GLU A 89 -5.03 24.13 2.15
CA GLU A 89 -6.36 23.51 2.22
C GLU A 89 -6.57 22.52 1.08
N ARG A 90 -6.19 22.90 -0.14
CA ARG A 90 -6.25 21.99 -1.29
C ARG A 90 -5.38 20.75 -1.07
N ARG A 91 -4.21 20.89 -0.44
CA ARG A 91 -3.34 19.76 -0.09
C ARG A 91 -3.99 18.86 0.96
N ARG A 92 -4.60 19.43 2.01
CA ARG A 92 -5.33 18.67 3.03
C ARG A 92 -6.48 17.86 2.42
N GLN A 93 -7.24 18.46 1.51
CA GLN A 93 -8.28 17.75 0.76
C GLN A 93 -7.69 16.61 -0.08
N ALA A 94 -6.61 16.86 -0.82
CA ALA A 94 -5.95 15.82 -1.62
C ALA A 94 -5.46 14.63 -0.76
N ILE A 95 -4.88 14.92 0.42
CA ILE A 95 -4.48 13.88 1.38
C ILE A 95 -5.70 13.07 1.84
N ALA A 96 -6.81 13.73 2.20
CA ALA A 96 -8.04 13.04 2.60
C ALA A 96 -8.58 12.13 1.48
N GLU A 97 -8.61 12.59 0.23
CA GLU A 97 -9.02 11.77 -0.92
C GLU A 97 -8.06 10.59 -1.16
N GLN A 98 -6.76 10.79 -0.98
CA GLN A 98 -5.79 9.69 -1.05
C GLN A 98 -5.98 8.68 0.08
N ILE A 99 -6.32 9.11 1.30
CA ILE A 99 -6.67 8.19 2.40
C ILE A 99 -7.91 7.38 2.07
N ARG A 100 -8.90 7.95 1.37
CA ARG A 100 -10.09 7.22 0.88
C ARG A 100 -9.77 6.23 -0.24
N ALA A 101 -8.74 6.48 -1.04
CA ALA A 101 -8.33 5.57 -2.11
C ALA A 101 -7.85 4.22 -1.52
N PRO A 102 -8.31 3.07 -2.05
CA PRO A 102 -7.91 1.76 -1.53
C PRO A 102 -6.41 1.51 -1.58
N ALA A 103 -5.82 1.02 -0.49
CA ALA A 103 -4.38 0.75 -0.44
C ALA A 103 -4.04 -0.53 -1.23
N PRO A 104 -3.03 -0.50 -2.13
CA PRO A 104 -2.60 -1.68 -2.88
C PRO A 104 -1.64 -2.61 -2.13
N ASP A 105 -0.91 -2.07 -1.15
CA ASP A 105 0.15 -2.77 -0.42
C ASP A 105 0.32 -2.24 1.01
N ARG A 106 1.22 -2.87 1.77
CA ARG A 106 1.51 -2.50 3.16
C ARG A 106 2.17 -1.12 3.29
N ALA A 107 2.94 -0.68 2.30
CA ALA A 107 3.60 0.62 2.34
C ALA A 107 2.56 1.76 2.23
N ALA A 108 1.53 1.57 1.40
CA ALA A 108 0.40 2.49 1.31
C ALA A 108 -0.41 2.53 2.61
N VAL A 109 -0.62 1.40 3.28
CA VAL A 109 -1.26 1.37 4.61
C VAL A 109 -0.43 2.14 5.65
N GLN A 110 0.89 1.90 5.70
CA GLN A 110 1.79 2.64 6.58
C GLN A 110 1.78 4.15 6.27
N TRP A 111 1.71 4.52 5.00
CA TRP A 111 1.55 5.92 4.60
C TRP A 111 0.24 6.50 5.13
N LYS A 112 -0.90 5.78 5.05
CA LYS A 112 -2.18 6.24 5.63
C LYS A 112 -2.09 6.43 7.14
N GLN A 113 -1.47 5.49 7.85
CA GLN A 113 -1.23 5.59 9.29
C GLN A 113 -0.36 6.81 9.65
N ALA A 114 0.66 7.11 8.84
CA ALA A 114 1.49 8.30 9.04
C ALA A 114 0.71 9.59 8.74
N ALA A 115 -0.07 9.62 7.65
CA ALA A 115 -0.90 10.77 7.28
C ALA A 115 -2.00 11.04 8.32
N ALA A 116 -2.56 10.00 8.93
CA ALA A 116 -3.59 10.11 9.98
C ALA A 116 -3.14 10.88 11.24
N LYS A 117 -1.83 11.10 11.41
CA LYS A 117 -1.29 11.92 12.51
C LYS A 117 -1.59 13.41 12.33
N ASP A 118 -1.91 13.86 11.12
CA ASP A 118 -2.31 15.23 10.86
C ASP A 118 -3.74 15.48 11.34
N GLN A 119 -3.89 16.36 12.35
CA GLN A 119 -5.16 16.69 12.98
C GLN A 119 -6.02 17.65 12.13
N CYS A 120 -5.43 18.28 11.11
CA CYS A 120 -6.11 19.27 10.29
C CYS A 120 -6.73 18.67 9.01
N LEU A 121 -6.81 17.35 8.91
CA LEU A 121 -7.40 16.71 7.74
C LEU A 121 -8.93 16.82 7.75
N PRO A 122 -9.57 17.06 6.60
CA PRO A 122 -11.03 17.14 6.46
C PRO A 122 -11.67 15.74 6.40
N ILE A 123 -11.26 14.84 7.30
CA ILE A 123 -11.76 13.47 7.42
C ILE A 123 -11.72 13.05 8.88
N LYS A 124 -12.75 12.34 9.35
CA LYS A 124 -12.84 11.95 10.76
C LYS A 124 -11.84 10.83 11.07
N ALA A 125 -11.21 10.88 12.25
CA ALA A 125 -10.25 9.84 12.67
C ALA A 125 -10.87 8.42 12.66
N ALA A 126 -12.15 8.30 13.04
CA ALA A 126 -12.88 7.04 12.98
C ALA A 126 -13.05 6.51 11.54
N GLU A 127 -13.27 7.39 10.57
CA GLU A 127 -13.34 7.04 9.14
C GLU A 127 -11.99 6.52 8.66
N ILE A 128 -10.90 7.21 9.02
CA ILE A 128 -9.53 6.79 8.67
C ILE A 128 -9.23 5.39 9.23
N ALA A 129 -9.55 5.15 10.51
CA ALA A 129 -9.32 3.86 11.14
C ALA A 129 -10.10 2.72 10.45
N ALA A 130 -11.36 2.96 10.08
CA ALA A 130 -12.18 2.00 9.35
C ALA A 130 -11.60 1.68 7.96
N LEU A 131 -11.13 2.71 7.24
CA LEU A 131 -10.49 2.54 5.93
C LEU A 131 -9.19 1.74 6.00
N ILE A 132 -8.35 2.01 7.01
CA ILE A 132 -7.11 1.28 7.25
C ILE A 132 -7.41 -0.20 7.56
N ALA A 133 -8.37 -0.47 8.45
CA ALA A 133 -8.78 -1.83 8.79
C ALA A 133 -9.32 -2.59 7.57
N ALA A 134 -10.12 -1.94 6.73
CA ALA A 134 -10.64 -2.53 5.49
C ALA A 134 -9.51 -2.88 4.49
N ASP A 135 -8.50 -2.02 4.39
CA ASP A 135 -7.34 -2.29 3.54
C ASP A 135 -6.46 -3.41 4.08
N GLU A 136 -6.22 -3.47 5.39
CA GLU A 136 -5.48 -4.55 6.03
C GLU A 136 -6.18 -5.90 5.84
N ALA A 137 -7.51 -5.94 6.03
CA ALA A 137 -8.33 -7.13 5.79
C ALA A 137 -8.25 -7.58 4.32
N PHE A 138 -8.32 -6.64 3.38
CA PHE A 138 -8.16 -6.96 1.95
C PHE A 138 -6.78 -7.56 1.65
N LEU A 139 -5.71 -6.97 2.18
CA LEU A 139 -4.34 -7.47 1.96
C LEU A 139 -4.12 -8.85 2.57
N ALA A 140 -4.75 -9.14 3.71
CA ALA A 140 -4.74 -10.46 4.32
C ALA A 140 -5.49 -11.51 3.47
N ALA A 141 -6.65 -11.13 2.91
CA ALA A 141 -7.46 -12.00 2.06
C ALA A 141 -6.84 -12.27 0.67
N HIS A 142 -5.99 -11.38 0.16
CA HIS A 142 -5.40 -11.48 -1.18
C HIS A 142 -3.88 -11.60 -1.14
N PRO A 143 -3.29 -12.68 -0.60
CA PRO A 143 -1.84 -12.86 -0.58
C PRO A 143 -1.29 -13.06 -2.01
N ILE A 144 -0.17 -12.40 -2.32
CA ILE A 144 0.52 -12.49 -3.62
C ILE A 144 1.73 -13.43 -3.61
N THR A 145 2.19 -13.81 -2.42
CA THR A 145 3.23 -14.82 -2.22
C THR A 145 2.58 -16.07 -1.67
N LYS A 146 2.85 -17.22 -2.28
CA LYS A 146 2.56 -18.51 -1.64
C LYS A 146 3.33 -18.52 -0.32
N GLN A 147 2.66 -18.83 0.78
CA GLN A 147 3.39 -19.09 2.02
C GLN A 147 4.44 -20.17 1.73
N PRO A 148 5.67 -20.07 2.26
CA PRO A 148 6.62 -21.16 2.13
C PRO A 148 5.91 -22.39 2.69
N GLY A 149 5.61 -23.35 1.80
CA GLY A 149 5.05 -24.62 2.23
C GLY A 149 5.96 -25.14 3.32
N ARG A 150 5.38 -25.48 4.48
CA ARG A 150 6.11 -26.05 5.61
C ARG A 150 7.08 -27.06 5.02
N GLN A 151 8.39 -26.81 5.15
CA GLN A 151 9.40 -27.72 4.64
C GLN A 151 9.28 -28.96 5.51
N MET A 152 8.45 -29.91 5.09
CA MET A 152 8.21 -31.14 5.81
C MET A 152 9.51 -31.92 5.69
N SER A 153 10.32 -31.83 6.73
CA SER A 153 11.54 -32.62 6.88
C SER A 153 11.17 -34.08 6.65
N ILE A 154 11.58 -34.63 5.52
CA ILE A 154 11.57 -36.07 5.31
C ILE A 154 12.63 -36.60 6.28
N ARG A 155 12.23 -36.91 7.51
CA ARG A 155 13.07 -37.67 8.44
C ARG A 155 13.22 -39.07 7.82
N SER A 156 14.38 -39.33 7.23
CA SER A 156 14.83 -40.69 6.97
C SER A 156 14.92 -41.43 8.31
N PRO A 157 14.28 -42.59 8.48
CA PRO A 157 14.56 -43.47 9.60
C PRO A 157 15.89 -44.20 9.34
N ASP A 158 16.76 -44.19 10.34
CA ASP A 158 17.96 -45.03 10.44
C ASP A 158 17.61 -46.53 10.41
#